data_AF-A0A8T5RJ35-F1
#
_entry.id   AF-A0A8T5RJ35-F1
#
_cell.length_a   1.000
_cell.length_b   1.000
_cell.length_c   1.000
_cell.angle_alpha   90.00
_cell.angle_beta   90.00
_cell.angle_gamma   90.00
#
_symmetry.space_group_name_H-M   'P 1'
#
loop_
_entity.id
_entity.type
_entity.pdbx_description
1 polymer ?
#
loop_
_entity_poly.entity_id
_entity_poly.type
_entity_poly.pdbx_seq_one_letter_code
_entity_poly.pdbx_strand_id
1 'polypeptide(L)'
;MGRLFNVVKGIIFMCVYIATTMVIPFLTFTWVKEVQILGVGIVLTQHDYDNIIFWISAFGLLISATAFFNYSSPKQSIRKGTFAMVQIILNCLYIWSYKFSGATEIRFEIVFEIANIGFISINVQNMVMLYMGVYFLTILLKGYDFFDFLLNRKTIRE
;
A
#
# COMPACT_ATOMS: atom_id res chain seq x y z
N MET A 1 11.55 -26.18 -12.66
CA MET A 1 10.93 -25.90 -11.34
C MET A 1 9.54 -26.49 -11.34
N GLY A 2 9.23 -27.37 -10.38
CA GLY A 2 7.96 -28.10 -10.34
C GLY A 2 6.75 -27.19 -10.09
N ARG A 3 5.57 -27.64 -10.52
CA ARG A 3 4.29 -26.93 -10.37
C ARG A 3 4.00 -26.58 -8.91
N LEU A 4 4.31 -27.49 -8.00
CA LEU A 4 4.14 -27.31 -6.54
C LEU A 4 5.03 -26.19 -5.99
N PHE A 5 6.28 -26.11 -6.43
CA PHE A 5 7.24 -25.10 -5.96
C PHE A 5 6.79 -23.68 -6.31
N ASN A 6 6.20 -23.50 -7.50
CA ASN A 6 5.67 -22.20 -7.90
C ASN A 6 4.46 -21.78 -7.06
N VAL A 7 3.57 -22.73 -6.73
CA VAL A 7 2.41 -22.44 -5.87
C VAL A 7 2.86 -22.06 -4.47
N VAL A 8 3.78 -22.81 -3.86
CA VAL A 8 4.33 -22.50 -2.53
C VAL A 8 5.00 -21.12 -2.54
N LYS A 9 5.78 -20.82 -3.58
CA LYS A 9 6.37 -19.48 -3.76
C LYS A 9 5.28 -18.40 -3.81
N GLY A 10 4.21 -18.62 -4.57
CA GLY A 10 3.06 -17.71 -4.64
C GLY A 10 2.46 -17.43 -3.26
N ILE A 11 2.25 -18.47 -2.44
CA ILE A 11 1.71 -18.35 -1.07
C ILE A 11 2.65 -17.53 -0.19
N ILE A 12 3.95 -17.83 -0.20
CA ILE A 12 4.94 -17.10 0.63
C ILE A 12 4.90 -15.61 0.30
N PHE A 13 4.95 -15.24 -0.99
CA PHE A 13 4.89 -13.84 -1.39
C PHE A 13 3.54 -13.20 -1.07
N MET A 14 2.43 -13.92 -1.22
CA MET A 14 1.12 -13.43 -0.78
C MET A 14 1.13 -13.06 0.71
N CYS A 15 1.66 -13.93 1.58
CA CYS A 15 1.76 -13.66 3.01
C CYS A 15 2.65 -12.46 3.32
N VAL A 16 3.79 -12.32 2.63
CA VAL A 16 4.67 -11.15 2.77
C VAL A 16 3.91 -9.87 2.42
N TYR A 17 3.16 -9.87 1.31
CA TYR A 17 2.36 -8.70 0.92
C TYR A 17 1.21 -8.43 1.91
N ILE A 18 0.50 -9.46 2.40
CA ILE A 18 -0.51 -9.27 3.46
C ILE A 18 0.11 -8.59 4.69
N ALA A 19 1.28 -9.05 5.13
CA ALA A 19 1.97 -8.46 6.27
C ALA A 19 2.34 -6.99 6.02
N THR A 20 2.92 -6.66 4.87
CA THR A 20 3.44 -5.32 4.58
C THR A 20 2.36 -4.31 4.16
N THR A 21 1.32 -4.73 3.45
CA THR A 21 0.29 -3.83 2.92
C THR A 21 -1.01 -3.83 3.72
N MET A 22 -1.18 -4.74 4.69
CA MET A 22 -2.36 -4.72 5.57
C MET A 22 -1.98 -4.73 7.05
N VAL A 23 -1.27 -5.75 7.52
CA VAL A 23 -1.04 -5.95 8.95
C VAL A 23 -0.26 -4.80 9.57
N ILE A 24 0.88 -4.42 8.97
CA ILE A 24 1.70 -3.31 9.48
C ILE A 24 0.92 -1.98 9.46
N PRO A 25 0.28 -1.56 8.35
CA PRO A 25 -0.54 -0.35 8.35
C PRO A 25 -1.70 -0.39 9.36
N PHE A 26 -2.44 -1.49 9.43
CA PHE A 26 -3.55 -1.66 10.37
C PHE A 26 -3.10 -1.48 11.82
N LEU A 27 -2.01 -2.14 12.22
CA LEU A 27 -1.44 -1.98 13.56
C LEU A 27 -0.97 -0.54 13.80
N THR A 28 -0.33 0.07 12.81
CA THR A 28 0.15 1.46 12.92
C THR A 28 -1.00 2.43 13.16
N PHE A 29 -2.10 2.37 12.38
CA PHE A 29 -3.25 3.25 12.57
C PHE A 29 -4.03 2.93 13.85
N THR A 30 -4.09 1.66 14.25
CA THR A 30 -4.74 1.26 15.51
C THR A 30 -3.94 1.77 16.71
N TRP A 31 -2.62 1.71 16.68
CA TRP A 31 -1.79 2.31 17.73
C TRP A 31 -1.92 3.83 17.75
N VAL A 32 -1.85 4.49 16.59
CA VAL A 32 -1.99 5.94 16.50
C VAL A 32 -3.37 6.43 16.99
N LYS A 33 -4.42 5.62 16.87
CA LYS A 33 -5.77 5.94 17.37
C LYS A 33 -5.83 6.20 18.88
N GLU A 34 -4.94 5.59 19.66
CA GLU A 34 -5.02 5.61 21.14
C GLU A 34 -3.75 6.21 21.79
N VAL A 35 -2.81 6.72 20.99
CA VAL A 35 -1.56 7.25 21.52
C VAL A 35 -1.82 8.58 22.24
N GLN A 36 -1.54 8.59 23.54
CA GLN A 36 -1.49 9.80 24.35
C GLN A 36 -0.03 10.29 24.42
N ILE A 37 0.26 11.48 23.92
CA ILE A 37 1.59 12.10 24.04
C ILE A 37 1.46 13.29 24.98
N LEU A 38 2.21 13.26 26.09
CA LEU A 38 2.29 14.39 27.04
C LEU A 38 0.93 14.85 27.59
N GLY A 39 -0.01 13.91 27.83
CA GLY A 39 -1.35 14.23 28.34
C GLY A 39 -2.34 14.73 27.27
N VAL A 40 -1.93 14.80 26.01
CA VAL A 40 -2.79 15.14 24.86
C VAL A 40 -3.25 13.86 24.18
N GLY A 41 -4.56 13.63 24.13
CA GLY A 41 -5.18 12.51 23.44
C GLY A 41 -5.19 12.73 21.93
N ILE A 42 -4.41 11.94 21.18
CA ILE A 42 -4.52 11.87 19.73
C ILE A 42 -5.76 11.02 19.42
N VAL A 43 -6.90 11.65 19.11
CA VAL A 43 -8.11 10.92 18.75
C VAL A 43 -8.36 11.10 17.26
N LEU A 44 -8.01 10.08 16.48
CA LEU A 44 -8.44 9.97 15.09
C LEU A 44 -9.96 9.75 15.11
N THR A 45 -10.73 10.56 14.36
CA THR A 45 -12.20 10.40 14.38
C THR A 45 -12.56 8.98 13.92
N GLN A 46 -13.57 8.38 14.53
CA GLN A 46 -13.98 7.00 14.21
C GLN A 46 -14.27 6.84 12.71
N HIS A 47 -14.87 7.86 12.09
CA HIS A 47 -15.16 7.90 10.66
C HIS A 47 -13.89 7.90 9.79
N ASP A 48 -12.88 8.69 10.14
CA ASP A 48 -11.63 8.74 9.37
C ASP A 48 -10.83 7.44 9.54
N TYR A 49 -10.84 6.87 10.75
CA TYR A 49 -10.23 5.56 11.01
C TYR A 49 -10.88 4.46 10.17
N ASP A 50 -12.21 4.38 10.16
CA ASP A 50 -12.95 3.34 9.41
C ASP A 50 -12.71 3.47 7.90
N ASN A 51 -12.65 4.70 7.38
CA ASN A 51 -12.31 4.93 5.98
C ASN A 51 -10.87 4.50 5.64
N ILE A 52 -9.89 4.85 6.48
CA ILE A 52 -8.49 4.46 6.28
C ILE A 52 -8.34 2.94 6.28
N ILE A 53 -8.91 2.25 7.26
CA ILE A 53 -8.84 0.80 7.37
C ILE A 53 -9.55 0.12 6.21
N PHE A 54 -10.70 0.63 5.75
CA PHE A 54 -11.39 0.10 4.59
C PHE A 54 -10.49 0.10 3.34
N TRP A 55 -9.88 1.24 3.02
CA TRP A 55 -9.03 1.37 1.83
C TRP A 55 -7.74 0.53 1.91
N ILE A 56 -7.10 0.49 3.08
CA ILE A 56 -5.94 -0.38 3.36
C ILE A 56 -6.33 -1.84 3.13
N SER A 57 -7.47 -2.26 3.66
CA SER A 57 -7.91 -3.66 3.57
C SER A 57 -8.28 -4.03 2.13
N ALA A 58 -9.05 -3.17 1.44
CA ALA A 58 -9.51 -3.42 0.09
C ALA A 58 -8.35 -3.53 -0.91
N PHE A 59 -7.46 -2.55 -0.92
CA PHE A 59 -6.32 -2.58 -1.83
C PHE A 59 -5.23 -3.55 -1.38
N GLY A 60 -5.06 -3.76 -0.06
CA GLY A 60 -4.15 -4.77 0.47
C GLY A 60 -4.50 -6.17 -0.02
N LEU A 61 -5.78 -6.57 0.05
CA LEU A 61 -6.24 -7.86 -0.47
C LEU A 61 -6.03 -7.99 -1.99
N LEU A 62 -6.30 -6.94 -2.76
CA LEU A 62 -6.07 -6.93 -4.21
C LEU A 62 -4.59 -7.10 -4.55
N ILE A 63 -3.69 -6.39 -3.84
CA ILE A 63 -2.24 -6.50 -4.05
C ILE A 63 -1.77 -7.91 -3.69
N SER A 64 -2.21 -8.46 -2.56
CA SER A 64 -1.85 -9.81 -2.12
C SER A 64 -2.31 -10.89 -3.11
N ALA A 65 -3.56 -10.81 -3.59
CA ALA A 65 -4.07 -11.73 -4.60
C ALA A 65 -3.25 -11.65 -5.91
N THR A 66 -2.92 -10.43 -6.34
CA THR A 66 -2.13 -10.22 -7.56
C THR A 66 -0.68 -10.70 -7.39
N ALA A 67 -0.11 -10.54 -6.19
CA ALA A 67 1.20 -11.08 -5.84
C ALA A 67 1.21 -12.62 -5.93
N PHE A 68 0.20 -13.30 -5.41
CA PHE A 68 0.07 -14.75 -5.53
C PHE A 68 0.16 -15.20 -7.00
N PHE A 69 -0.62 -14.57 -7.89
CA PHE A 69 -0.63 -14.92 -9.32
C PHE A 69 0.68 -14.56 -10.05
N ASN A 70 1.32 -13.46 -9.67
CA ASN A 70 2.63 -13.08 -10.23
C ASN A 70 3.73 -14.08 -9.85
N TYR A 71 3.85 -14.40 -8.55
CA TYR A 71 4.93 -15.25 -8.05
C TYR A 71 4.71 -16.75 -8.28
N SER A 72 3.45 -17.18 -8.49
CA SER A 72 3.12 -18.54 -8.91
C SER A 72 3.29 -18.77 -10.42
N SER A 73 3.47 -17.72 -11.21
CA SER A 73 3.63 -17.83 -12.66
C SER A 73 5.08 -18.20 -13.07
N PRO A 74 5.27 -19.02 -14.13
CA PRO A 74 6.60 -19.33 -14.67
C PRO A 74 7.39 -18.08 -15.07
N LYS A 75 8.73 -18.11 -14.90
CA LYS A 75 9.63 -16.95 -15.05
C LYS A 75 9.48 -16.19 -16.39
N GLN A 76 9.21 -16.88 -17.50
CA GLN A 76 9.06 -16.28 -18.84
C GLN A 76 7.66 -16.51 -19.43
N SER A 77 6.61 -16.29 -18.63
CA SER A 77 5.22 -16.41 -19.10
C SER A 77 4.56 -15.04 -19.26
N ILE A 78 3.66 -14.92 -20.25
CA ILE A 78 2.86 -13.71 -20.48
C ILE A 78 2.04 -13.37 -19.24
N ARG A 79 1.48 -14.39 -18.58
CA ARG A 79 0.72 -14.25 -17.32
C ARG A 79 1.53 -13.52 -16.25
N LYS A 80 2.80 -13.86 -16.09
CA LYS A 80 3.69 -13.20 -15.13
C LYS A 80 3.84 -11.71 -15.43
N GLY A 81 4.04 -11.37 -16.71
CA GLY A 81 4.11 -9.97 -17.15
C GLY A 81 2.82 -9.20 -16.85
N THR A 82 1.67 -9.77 -17.19
CA THR A 82 0.36 -9.15 -16.94
C THR A 82 0.13 -8.92 -15.45
N PHE A 83 0.34 -9.92 -14.60
CA PHE A 83 0.14 -9.76 -13.15
C PHE A 83 1.16 -8.81 -12.51
N ALA A 84 2.40 -8.76 -13.01
CA ALA A 84 3.36 -7.75 -12.56
C ALA A 84 2.88 -6.32 -12.87
N MET A 85 2.33 -6.09 -14.07
CA MET A 85 1.77 -4.79 -14.46
C MET A 85 0.54 -4.40 -13.63
N VAL A 86 -0.39 -5.33 -13.43
CA VAL A 86 -1.57 -5.11 -12.57
C VAL A 86 -1.14 -4.81 -11.12
N GLN A 87 -0.14 -5.52 -10.62
CA GLN A 87 0.37 -5.31 -9.27
C GLN A 87 0.98 -3.91 -9.11
N ILE A 88 1.65 -3.39 -10.14
CA ILE A 88 2.15 -2.00 -10.13
C ILE A 88 0.98 -1.04 -10.02
N ILE A 89 -0.02 -1.13 -10.90
CA ILE A 89 -1.20 -0.26 -10.90
C ILE A 89 -1.90 -0.28 -9.54
N LEU A 90 -2.07 -1.45 -8.93
CA LEU A 90 -2.69 -1.59 -7.61
C LEU A 90 -1.87 -0.94 -6.49
N ASN A 91 -0.54 -1.02 -6.52
CA ASN A 91 0.31 -0.32 -5.55
C ASN A 91 0.15 1.21 -5.66
N CYS A 92 -0.09 1.73 -6.86
CA CYS A 92 -0.32 3.16 -7.08
C CYS A 92 -1.67 3.58 -6.51
N LEU A 93 -2.72 2.80 -6.80
CA LEU A 93 -4.05 3.04 -6.27
C LEU A 93 -4.09 2.90 -4.74
N TYR A 94 -3.31 1.98 -4.17
CA TYR A 94 -3.14 1.83 -2.72
C TYR A 94 -2.61 3.12 -2.09
N ILE A 95 -1.59 3.76 -2.67
CA ILE A 95 -1.08 5.04 -2.17
C ILE A 95 -2.09 6.16 -2.40
N TRP A 96 -2.73 6.18 -3.57
CA TRP A 96 -3.75 7.15 -3.90
C TRP A 96 -4.90 7.10 -2.89
N SER A 97 -5.25 5.91 -2.41
CA SER A 97 -6.29 5.71 -1.40
C SER A 97 -6.05 6.49 -0.10
N TYR A 98 -4.79 6.73 0.29
CA TYR A 98 -4.45 7.56 1.46
C TYR A 98 -4.83 9.04 1.29
N LYS A 99 -4.94 9.52 0.04
CA LYS A 99 -5.43 10.86 -0.26
C LYS A 99 -6.95 10.94 -0.14
N PHE A 100 -7.68 9.89 -0.52
CA PHE A 100 -9.15 9.84 -0.45
C PHE A 100 -9.68 9.45 0.92
N SER A 101 -8.86 8.76 1.73
CA SER A 101 -9.24 8.34 3.07
C SER A 101 -9.20 9.46 4.11
N GLY A 102 -8.82 10.68 3.74
CA GLY A 102 -8.72 11.81 4.67
C GLY A 102 -7.50 11.77 5.60
N ALA A 103 -6.63 10.76 5.48
CA ALA A 103 -5.42 10.62 6.28
C ALA A 103 -4.39 11.75 6.10
N THR A 104 -4.61 12.66 5.15
CA THR A 104 -3.74 13.81 4.86
C THR A 104 -3.86 14.94 5.90
N GLU A 105 -4.97 15.03 6.61
CA GLU A 105 -5.17 15.99 7.70
C GLU A 105 -5.50 15.23 8.98
N ILE A 106 -4.47 14.97 9.79
CA ILE A 106 -4.70 14.38 11.11
C ILE A 106 -4.99 15.54 12.05
N ARG A 107 -6.25 15.64 12.50
CA ARG A 107 -6.70 16.63 13.49
C ARG A 107 -6.52 16.03 14.88
N PHE A 108 -5.78 16.72 15.71
CA PHE A 108 -5.52 16.38 17.10
C PHE A 108 -6.31 17.35 17.97
N GLU A 109 -7.20 16.83 18.80
CA GLU A 109 -7.89 17.61 19.84
C GLU A 109 -6.99 17.72 21.07
N ILE A 110 -6.72 18.94 21.54
CA ILE A 110 -6.04 19.13 22.82
C ILE A 110 -7.10 19.10 23.93
N VAL A 111 -7.19 17.97 24.62
CA VAL A 111 -8.03 17.82 25.81
C VAL A 111 -7.14 17.92 27.06
N PHE A 112 -7.36 18.95 27.88
CA PHE A 112 -6.72 19.09 29.19
C PHE A 112 -7.80 19.01 30.27
N GLU A 113 -7.74 17.94 31.06
CA GLU A 113 -8.56 17.59 32.23
C GLU A 113 -10.10 17.62 32.11
N ILE A 114 -10.75 18.59 31.45
CA ILE A 114 -12.21 18.64 31.09
C ILE A 114 -12.53 19.78 30.06
N ALA A 115 -11.55 20.61 29.65
CA ALA A 115 -11.79 21.73 28.72
C ALA A 115 -11.07 21.54 27.37
N ASN A 116 -11.78 21.79 26.27
CA ASN A 116 -11.21 21.76 24.91
C ASN A 116 -10.51 23.12 24.64
N ILE A 117 -9.19 23.10 24.54
CA ILE A 117 -8.34 24.32 24.44
C ILE A 117 -8.08 24.68 22.96
N GLY A 118 -8.26 23.73 22.04
CA GLY A 118 -8.07 23.93 20.61
C GLY A 118 -7.67 22.66 19.87
N PHE A 119 -7.40 22.83 18.57
CA PHE A 119 -7.00 21.74 17.68
C PHE A 119 -5.60 22.02 17.15
N ILE A 120 -4.74 21.00 17.18
CA ILE A 120 -3.52 20.97 16.36
C ILE A 120 -3.83 20.12 15.15
N SER A 121 -3.56 20.60 13.93
CA SER A 121 -3.69 19.79 12.72
C SER A 121 -2.30 19.54 12.14
N ILE A 122 -1.89 18.28 12.01
CA ILE A 122 -0.71 17.93 11.21
C ILE A 122 -1.19 17.66 9.79
N ASN A 123 -0.81 18.54 8.88
CA ASN A 123 -1.03 18.35 7.46
C ASN A 123 0.14 17.52 6.88
N VAL A 124 -0.13 16.26 6.59
CA VAL A 124 0.81 15.31 5.95
C VAL A 124 0.63 15.25 4.43
N GLN A 125 -0.19 16.12 3.85
CA GLN A 125 -0.47 16.18 2.41
C GLN A 125 0.80 16.30 1.56
N ASN A 126 1.76 17.13 1.98
CA ASN A 126 3.03 17.31 1.27
C ASN A 126 3.91 16.04 1.32
N MET A 127 3.89 15.31 2.45
CA MET A 127 4.58 14.01 2.54
C MET A 127 3.93 12.98 1.62
N VAL A 128 2.59 12.88 1.64
CA VAL A 128 1.83 11.97 0.76
C VAL A 128 2.08 12.31 -0.72
N MET A 129 2.12 13.60 -1.10
CA MET A 129 2.43 14.03 -2.46
C MET A 129 3.86 13.68 -2.89
N LEU A 130 4.85 13.83 -1.99
CA LEU A 130 6.23 13.44 -2.26
C LEU A 130 6.35 11.93 -2.48
N TYR A 131 5.75 11.12 -1.61
CA TYR A 131 5.69 9.67 -1.79
C TYR A 131 4.98 9.29 -3.09
N MET A 132 3.86 9.94 -3.43
CA MET A 132 3.19 9.73 -4.73
C MET A 132 4.12 10.03 -5.91
N GLY A 133 4.93 11.09 -5.85
CA GLY A 133 5.91 11.42 -6.89
C GLY A 133 6.99 10.35 -7.05
N VAL A 134 7.58 9.87 -5.94
CA VAL A 134 8.58 8.80 -5.96
C VAL A 134 8.00 7.49 -6.52
N TYR A 135 6.78 7.14 -6.12
CA TYR A 135 6.11 5.97 -6.64
C TYR A 135 5.73 6.13 -8.11
N PHE A 136 5.33 7.31 -8.57
CA PHE A 136 5.09 7.59 -9.99
C PHE A 136 6.34 7.37 -10.84
N LEU A 137 7.51 7.83 -10.38
CA LEU A 137 8.79 7.54 -11.04
C LEU A 137 9.09 6.04 -11.06
N THR A 138 8.77 5.33 -9.98
CA THR A 138 8.93 3.86 -9.91
C THR A 138 8.01 3.15 -10.91
N ILE A 139 6.79 3.65 -11.15
CA ILE A 139 5.89 3.15 -12.20
C ILE A 139 6.52 3.36 -13.57
N LEU A 140 7.05 4.55 -13.85
CA LEU A 140 7.66 4.86 -15.14
C LEU A 140 8.85 3.94 -15.42
N LEU A 141 9.72 3.72 -14.42
CA LEU A 141 10.85 2.81 -14.53
C LEU A 141 10.40 1.37 -14.78
N LYS A 142 9.47 0.85 -13.97
CA LYS A 142 8.98 -0.53 -14.15
C LYS A 142 8.13 -0.71 -15.41
N GLY A 143 7.43 0.34 -15.83
CA GLY A 143 6.70 0.40 -17.10
C GLY A 143 7.66 0.34 -18.28
N TYR A 144 8.76 1.09 -18.23
CA TYR A 144 9.84 1.01 -19.20
C TYR A 144 10.44 -0.41 -19.25
N ASP A 145 10.80 -1.01 -18.11
CA ASP A 145 11.32 -2.39 -18.05
C ASP A 145 10.33 -3.41 -18.65
N PHE A 146 9.03 -3.19 -18.44
CA PHE A 146 7.99 -4.04 -19.01
C PHE A 146 7.87 -3.91 -20.53
N PHE A 147 7.92 -2.68 -21.05
CA PHE A 147 7.93 -2.43 -22.49
C PHE A 147 9.19 -2.97 -23.16
N ASP A 148 10.35 -2.79 -22.52
CA ASP A 148 11.62 -3.35 -22.97
C ASP A 148 11.56 -4.89 -23.02
N PHE A 149 11.04 -5.53 -21.99
CA PHE A 149 10.82 -6.98 -21.97
C PHE A 149 9.86 -7.46 -23.07
N LEU A 150 8.82 -6.68 -23.40
CA LEU A 150 7.89 -7.01 -24.47
C LEU A 150 8.54 -6.90 -25.86
N LEU A 151 9.34 -5.87 -26.09
CA LEU A 151 10.01 -5.59 -27.37
C LEU A 151 11.19 -6.54 -27.61
N ASN A 152 12.05 -6.72 -26.60
CA ASN A 152 13.23 -7.59 -26.65
C ASN A 152 12.95 -9.06 -26.31
N ARG A 153 11.67 -9.45 -26.25
CA ARG A 153 11.22 -10.82 -25.98
C ARG A 153 11.85 -11.87 -26.92
N LYS A 154 12.15 -11.49 -28.16
CA LYS A 154 12.67 -12.40 -29.18
C LYS A 154 14.17 -12.68 -29.01
N THR A 155 14.95 -11.69 -28.59
CA THR A 155 16.40 -11.78 -28.35
C THR A 155 16.76 -12.47 -27.04
N ILE A 156 15.87 -12.46 -26.04
CA ILE A 156 16.10 -13.11 -24.72
C ILE A 156 15.76 -14.62 -24.74
N ARG A 157 15.16 -15.12 -25.82
CA ARG A 157 14.78 -16.53 -25.98
C ARG A 157 15.82 -17.38 -26.73
N GLU A 158 16.81 -16.76 -27.35
CA GLU A 158 18.02 -17.41 -27.86
C GLU A 158 19.06 -17.54 -26.74
#